data_AF-A0A0D9XYM4-F1
#
_entry.id   AF-A0A0D9XYM4-F1
#
_cell.length_a   1.000
_cell.length_b   1.000
_cell.length_c   1.000
_cell.angle_alpha   90.00
_cell.angle_beta   90.00
_cell.angle_gamma   90.00
#
_symmetry.space_group_name_H-M   'P 1'
#
loop_
_entity.id
_entity.type
_entity.pdbx_description
1 polymer ?
#
loop_
_entity_poly.entity_id
_entity_poly.type
_entity_poly.pdbx_seq_one_letter_code
_entity_poly.pdbx_strand_id
1 'polypeptide(L)'
;MCNQPVRMSQEVHVYDGLSERLTPGNVTRFNVSEFCHNCVVIGNATFGAPVIDKNGEMVGMNHSHQYPLTAIKISALQGTIRNIKNTLWARG
;
A
#
# COMPACT_ATOMS: atom_id res chain seq x y z
N MET A 1 12.90 7.65 3.83
CA MET A 1 13.50 6.70 2.86
C MET A 1 12.71 5.40 2.99
N CYS A 2 11.77 5.11 2.08
CA CYS A 2 10.95 3.90 2.12
C CYS A 2 11.73 2.70 1.56
N ASN A 3 12.66 2.13 2.33
CA ASN A 3 13.65 1.17 1.82
C ASN A 3 13.52 -0.27 2.33
N GLN A 4 12.54 -0.58 3.18
CA GLN A 4 12.35 -1.98 3.60
C GLN A 4 11.39 -2.69 2.63
N PRO A 5 11.84 -3.76 1.94
CA PRO A 5 10.97 -4.53 1.08
C PRO A 5 9.91 -5.22 1.93
N VAL A 6 8.65 -5.13 1.47
CA VAL A 6 7.51 -5.83 2.08
C VAL A 6 7.77 -7.34 2.09
N ARG A 7 7.56 -7.98 3.24
CA ARG A 7 7.82 -9.43 3.43
C ARG A 7 6.54 -10.20 3.74
N MET A 8 6.55 -11.50 3.45
CA MET A 8 5.50 -12.41 3.89
C MET A 8 5.35 -12.36 5.42
N SER A 9 4.11 -12.37 5.90
CA SER A 9 3.78 -12.31 7.33
C SER A 9 4.26 -11.05 8.06
N GLN A 10 4.70 -10.02 7.33
CA GLN A 10 5.00 -8.72 7.92
C GLN A 10 3.72 -8.09 8.47
N GLU A 11 3.79 -7.61 9.71
CA GLU A 11 2.74 -6.80 10.33
C GLU A 11 2.61 -5.47 9.61
N VAL A 12 1.37 -5.12 9.29
CA VAL A 12 0.98 -3.88 8.62
C VAL A 12 -0.32 -3.36 9.21
N HIS A 13 -0.56 -2.06 9.05
CA HIS A 13 -1.79 -1.41 9.47
C HIS A 13 -2.41 -0.66 8.30
N VAL A 14 -3.72 -0.76 8.14
CA VAL A 14 -4.47 0.18 7.29
C VAL A 14 -4.87 1.37 8.14
N TYR A 15 -4.47 2.56 7.73
CA TYR A 15 -4.93 3.80 8.35
C TYR A 15 -6.17 4.33 7.64
N ASP A 16 -7.30 4.36 8.35
CA ASP A 16 -8.52 5.02 7.92
C ASP A 16 -8.48 6.48 8.38
N GLY A 17 -8.26 7.40 7.44
CA GLY A 17 -8.19 8.83 7.72
C GLY A 17 -9.54 9.49 8.05
N LEU A 18 -10.68 8.84 7.80
CA LEU A 18 -12.00 9.37 8.17
C LEU A 18 -12.33 9.09 9.64
N SER A 19 -11.94 7.91 10.12
CA SER A 19 -12.18 7.50 11.52
C SER A 19 -10.95 7.63 12.42
N GLU A 20 -9.80 8.03 11.87
CA GLU A 20 -8.49 8.11 12.52
C GLU A 20 -8.08 6.79 13.20
N ARG A 21 -8.39 5.66 12.53
CA ARG A 21 -8.16 4.31 13.07
C ARG A 21 -7.08 3.56 12.33
N LEU A 22 -6.29 2.81 13.09
CA LEU A 22 -5.36 1.81 12.56
C LEU A 22 -5.96 0.41 12.71
N THR A 23 -6.10 -0.28 11.58
CA THR A 23 -6.56 -1.67 11.56
C THR A 23 -5.37 -2.60 11.31
N PRO A 24 -4.96 -3.42 12.28
CA PRO A 24 -3.81 -4.31 12.13
C PRO A 24 -4.12 -5.49 11.21
N GLY A 25 -3.06 -6.04 10.62
CA GLY A 25 -3.07 -7.28 9.86
C GLY A 25 -1.67 -7.64 9.42
N ASN A 26 -1.58 -8.67 8.59
CA ASN A 26 -0.34 -9.22 8.09
C ASN A 26 -0.38 -9.34 6.58
N VAL A 27 0.77 -9.19 5.94
CA VAL A 27 0.96 -9.51 4.52
C VAL A 27 0.76 -11.00 4.32
N THR A 28 -0.17 -11.36 3.43
CA THR A 28 -0.55 -12.75 3.15
C THR A 28 -0.03 -13.26 1.81
N ARG A 29 0.24 -12.37 0.85
CA ARG A 29 0.84 -12.68 -0.46
C ARG A 29 1.51 -11.43 -1.00
N PHE A 30 2.50 -11.55 -1.87
CA PHE A 30 3.04 -10.41 -2.61
C PHE A 30 3.63 -10.83 -3.95
N ASN A 31 3.66 -9.90 -4.89
CA ASN A 31 4.37 -10.01 -6.16
C ASN A 31 5.34 -8.84 -6.31
N VAL A 32 5.80 -8.51 -7.53
CA VAL A 32 6.72 -7.40 -7.78
C VAL A 32 6.12 -6.05 -7.36
N SER A 33 4.86 -5.81 -7.72
CA SER A 33 4.23 -4.47 -7.66
C SER A 33 3.24 -4.32 -6.51
N GLU A 34 2.69 -5.41 -6.01
CA GLU A 34 1.54 -5.42 -5.10
C GLU A 34 1.74 -6.43 -3.96
N PHE A 35 0.93 -6.29 -2.93
CA PHE A 35 0.79 -7.27 -1.86
C PHE A 35 -0.66 -7.37 -1.36
N CYS A 36 -1.03 -8.55 -0.90
CA CYS A 36 -2.28 -8.78 -0.19
C CYS A 36 -2.03 -8.75 1.33
N HIS A 37 -3.02 -8.31 2.10
CA HIS A 37 -3.00 -8.34 3.55
C HIS A 37 -4.39 -8.63 4.12
N ASN A 38 -4.45 -9.13 5.36
CA ASN A 38 -5.69 -9.57 6.00
C ASN A 38 -6.25 -8.54 7.01
N CYS A 39 -5.93 -7.26 6.86
CA CYS A 39 -6.54 -6.21 7.69
C CYS A 39 -8.06 -6.23 7.50
N VAL A 40 -8.81 -6.45 8.57
CA VAL A 40 -10.28 -6.56 8.54
C VAL A 40 -10.89 -5.16 8.60
N VAL A 41 -10.90 -4.48 7.46
CA VAL A 41 -11.45 -3.13 7.33
C VAL A 41 -12.87 -3.22 6.76
N ILE A 42 -13.81 -2.47 7.35
CA ILE A 42 -15.21 -2.42 6.93
C ILE A 42 -15.46 -1.07 6.26
N GLY A 43 -15.90 -1.07 4.99
CA GLY A 43 -16.41 0.12 4.30
C GLY A 43 -15.55 0.66 3.14
N ASN A 44 -16.08 1.68 2.45
CA ASN A 44 -15.47 2.28 1.25
C ASN A 44 -14.16 3.02 1.51
N ALA A 45 -13.85 3.33 2.79
CA ALA A 45 -12.62 3.99 3.20
C ALA A 45 -11.36 3.19 2.87
N THR A 46 -11.48 1.93 2.39
CA THR A 46 -10.34 1.10 2.03
C THR A 46 -9.64 1.53 0.74
N PHE A 47 -10.33 2.11 -0.24
CA PHE A 47 -9.67 2.48 -1.50
C PHE A 47 -8.83 3.74 -1.32
N GLY A 48 -7.56 3.69 -1.71
CA GLY A 48 -6.61 4.77 -1.49
C GLY A 48 -6.07 4.87 -0.06
N ALA A 49 -6.57 4.03 0.88
CA ALA A 49 -6.09 4.04 2.25
C ALA A 49 -4.60 3.66 2.30
N PRO A 50 -3.77 4.41 3.04
CA PRO A 50 -2.38 4.06 3.22
C PRO A 50 -2.25 2.81 4.09
N VAL A 51 -1.34 1.93 3.67
CA VAL A 51 -0.88 0.80 4.45
C VAL A 51 0.49 1.14 5.03
N ILE A 52 0.61 1.09 6.35
CA ILE A 52 1.81 1.48 7.09
C ILE A 52 2.43 0.30 7.83
N ASP A 53 3.74 0.33 8.03
CA ASP A 53 4.46 -0.63 8.88
C ASP A 53 4.43 -0.24 10.36
N LYS A 54 5.04 -1.06 11.21
CA LYS A 54 5.17 -0.82 12.65
C LYS A 54 5.95 0.45 13.04
N ASN A 55 6.72 1.03 12.11
CA ASN A 55 7.47 2.26 12.34
C ASN A 55 6.66 3.50 11.89
N GLY A 56 5.44 3.29 11.36
CA GLY A 56 4.62 4.36 10.80
C GLY A 56 4.99 4.73 9.36
N GLU A 57 5.85 3.96 8.70
CA GLU A 57 6.26 4.22 7.32
C GLU A 57 5.24 3.63 6.35
N MET A 58 4.86 4.40 5.33
CA MET A 58 3.96 3.91 4.29
C MET A 58 4.65 2.86 3.42
N VAL A 59 4.07 1.66 3.36
CA VAL A 59 4.56 0.52 2.56
C VAL A 59 3.70 0.23 1.34
N GLY A 60 2.46 0.70 1.32
CA GLY A 60 1.59 0.60 0.16
C GLY A 60 0.32 1.44 0.26
N MET A 61 -0.49 1.36 -0.79
CA MET A 61 -1.79 2.02 -0.88
C MET A 61 -2.84 1.01 -1.37
N ASN A 62 -3.92 0.86 -0.63
CA ASN A 62 -5.00 -0.07 -0.98
C ASN A 62 -5.71 0.35 -2.27
N HIS A 63 -6.07 -0.64 -3.10
CA HIS A 63 -6.83 -0.40 -4.33
C HIS A 63 -7.85 -1.52 -4.64
N SER A 64 -8.17 -2.38 -3.66
CA SER A 64 -9.24 -3.39 -3.80
C SER A 64 -10.23 -3.33 -2.64
N HIS A 65 -11.43 -3.87 -2.87
CA HIS A 65 -12.49 -4.04 -1.84
C HIS A 65 -12.71 -5.52 -1.48
N GLN A 66 -12.06 -6.45 -2.18
CA GLN A 66 -12.22 -7.87 -1.92
C GLN A 66 -11.24 -8.30 -0.82
N TYR A 67 -11.74 -9.05 0.16
CA TYR A 67 -10.90 -9.63 1.19
C TYR A 67 -10.23 -10.93 0.67
N PRO A 68 -8.94 -11.17 0.93
CA PRO A 68 -7.97 -10.25 1.54
C PRO A 68 -7.65 -9.05 0.64
N LEU A 69 -7.51 -7.87 1.27
CA LEU A 69 -7.28 -6.60 0.58
C LEU A 69 -5.94 -6.59 -0.17
N THR A 70 -5.87 -5.83 -1.26
CA THR A 70 -4.68 -5.67 -2.10
C THR A 70 -4.23 -4.21 -2.10
N ALA A 71 -2.92 -4.03 -1.94
CA ALA A 71 -2.26 -2.76 -1.97
C ALA A 71 -1.13 -2.73 -3.02
N ILE A 72 -0.99 -1.60 -3.70
CA ILE A 72 0.17 -1.33 -4.54
C ILE A 72 1.32 -0.90 -3.65
N LYS A 73 2.51 -1.47 -3.86
CA LYS A 73 3.71 -1.14 -3.09
C LYS A 73 4.11 0.31 -3.33
N ILE A 74 4.60 0.97 -2.28
CA ILE A 74 5.13 2.34 -2.40
C ILE A 74 6.27 2.44 -3.41
N SER A 75 7.11 1.41 -3.52
CA SER A 75 8.20 1.34 -4.51
C SER A 75 7.69 1.24 -5.95
N ALA A 76 6.58 0.52 -6.17
CA ALA A 76 5.93 0.42 -7.47
C ALA A 76 5.28 1.77 -7.86
N LEU A 77 4.62 2.44 -6.93
CA LEU A 77 4.09 3.80 -7.13
C LEU A 77 5.19 4.80 -7.50
N GLN A 78 6.33 4.77 -6.79
CA GLN A 78 7.49 5.60 -7.12
C GLN A 78 8.04 5.30 -8.53
N GLY A 79 8.05 4.02 -8.93
CA GLY A 79 8.38 3.59 -10.30
C GLY A 79 7.45 4.21 -11.34
N THR A 80 6.15 4.14 -11.11
CA THR A 80 5.13 4.75 -11.97
C THR A 80 5.31 6.26 -12.09
N ILE A 81 5.52 6.97 -10.98
CA ILE A 81 5.76 8.43 -10.99
C ILE A 81 7.01 8.78 -11.81
N ARG A 82 8.09 8.00 -11.68
CA ARG A 82 9.30 8.20 -12.48
C ARG A 82 9.02 8.02 -13.97
N ASN A 83 8.27 6.99 -14.34
CA ASN A 83 7.91 6.72 -15.73
C ASN A 83 7.03 7.83 -16.32
N ILE A 84 6.08 8.35 -15.54
CA ILE A 84 5.24 9.50 -15.93
C ILE A 84 6.11 10.73 -16.18
N LYS A 85 7.01 11.06 -15.25
CA LYS A 85 7.94 12.20 -15.40
C LYS A 85 8.78 12.09 -16.68
N ASN A 86 9.34 10.91 -16.93
CA ASN A 86 10.11 10.66 -18.15
C ASN A 86 9.24 10.82 -19.41
N THR A 87 7.98 10.37 -19.38
CA THR A 87 7.07 10.47 -20.53
C THR A 87 6.65 11.91 -20.82
N LEU A 88 6.38 12.69 -19.77
CA LEU A 88 5.96 14.09 -19.90
C LEU A 88 7.12 15.00 -20.34
N TRP A 89 8.33 14.74 -19.85
CA TRP A 89 9.49 15.61 -20.11
C TRP A 89 10.45 15.12 -21.20
N ALA A 90 10.28 13.91 -21.73
CA ALA A 90 10.99 13.48 -22.95
C ALA A 90 10.40 14.06 -24.25
N ARG A 91 9.29 14.82 -24.16
CA ARG A 91 8.62 15.48 -25.28
C ARG A 91 8.89 17.00 -25.36
N GLY A 92 9.83 17.51 -24.54
CA GLY A 92 10.26 18.91 -24.52
C GLY A 92 11.64 19.08 -25.12
#